data_AF-A0AAP3M339-F1
#
_entry.id   AF-A0AAP3M339-F1
#
_cell.length_a   1.000
_cell.length_b   1.000
_cell.length_c   1.000
_cell.angle_alpha   90.00
_cell.angle_beta   90.00
_cell.angle_gamma   90.00
#
_symmetry.space_group_name_H-M   'P 1'
#
loop_
_entity.id
_entity.type
_entity.pdbx_description
1 polymer ?
#
loop_
_entity_poly.entity_id
_entity_poly.type
_entity_poly.pdbx_seq_one_letter_code
_entity_poly.pdbx_strand_id
1 'polypeptide(L)'
;MTKKEHRCGFCGEKLENDKPVFGDYFGLLYCSEKCLANRSLNHYYPTLREALEKEKKVPEKVCKVCGKDLTHANGITDHLFIDLNNHIFCSLECLGEWNHQFEADSWEEYYQFVFE
;
A
#
# COMPACT_ATOMS: atom_id res chain seq x y z
N MET A 1 -3.16 -30.32 17.59
CA MET A 1 -2.62 -28.94 17.47
C MET A 1 -3.46 -28.24 16.42
N THR A 2 -4.23 -27.22 16.79
CA THR A 2 -5.00 -26.43 15.82
C THR A 2 -4.02 -25.65 14.94
N LYS A 3 -4.08 -25.83 13.61
CA LYS A 3 -3.36 -24.94 12.67
C LYS A 3 -3.77 -23.51 13.01
N LYS A 4 -2.78 -22.66 13.33
CA LYS A 4 -3.03 -21.23 13.51
C LYS A 4 -3.55 -20.69 12.19
N GLU A 5 -4.73 -20.08 12.20
CA GLU A 5 -5.28 -19.49 10.98
C GLU A 5 -4.56 -18.18 10.66
N HIS A 6 -4.07 -18.03 9.43
CA HIS A 6 -3.51 -16.79 8.93
C HIS A 6 -4.62 -15.91 8.35
N ARG A 7 -4.54 -14.60 8.58
CA ARG A 7 -5.56 -13.63 8.17
C ARG A 7 -4.90 -12.42 7.53
N CYS A 8 -5.57 -11.85 6.54
CA CYS A 8 -5.16 -10.62 5.89
C CYS A 8 -5.08 -9.47 6.92
N GLY A 9 -3.94 -8.80 6.98
CA GLY A 9 -3.67 -7.69 7.90
C GLY A 9 -4.47 -6.41 7.61
N PHE A 10 -5.26 -6.39 6.53
CA PHE A 10 -6.17 -5.29 6.19
C PHE A 10 -7.65 -5.71 6.30
N CYS A 11 -8.11 -6.65 5.48
CA CYS A 11 -9.54 -7.02 5.43
C CYS A 11 -9.95 -8.10 6.46
N GLY A 12 -9.00 -8.78 7.10
CA GLY A 12 -9.27 -9.84 8.09
C GLY A 12 -9.73 -11.18 7.51
N GLU A 13 -9.87 -11.29 6.18
CA GLU A 13 -10.19 -12.55 5.51
C GLU A 13 -9.12 -13.60 5.78
N LYS A 14 -9.55 -14.86 5.80
CA LYS A 14 -8.66 -16.00 5.99
C LYS A 14 -7.76 -16.16 4.77
N LEU A 15 -6.47 -16.32 5.00
CA LEU A 15 -5.50 -16.62 3.96
C LEU A 15 -5.47 -18.12 3.72
N GLU A 16 -5.71 -18.52 2.47
CA GLU A 16 -5.56 -19.90 2.02
C GLU A 16 -4.11 -20.11 1.57
N ASN A 17 -3.55 -21.27 1.88
CA ASN A 17 -2.12 -21.55 1.65
C ASN A 17 -1.80 -21.80 0.18
N ASP A 18 -2.78 -22.05 -0.67
CA ASP A 18 -2.66 -22.25 -2.11
C ASP A 18 -3.02 -21.00 -2.93
N LYS A 19 -3.00 -19.82 -2.29
CA LYS A 19 -3.28 -18.54 -2.94
C LYS A 19 -2.13 -17.57 -2.71
N PRO A 20 -1.85 -16.71 -3.70
CA PRO A 20 -0.87 -15.66 -3.55
C PRO A 20 -1.11 -14.81 -2.30
N VAL A 21 -0.05 -14.54 -1.57
CA VAL A 21 -0.03 -13.62 -0.44
C VAL A 21 1.06 -12.59 -0.62
N PHE A 22 0.79 -11.40 -0.11
CA PHE A 22 1.68 -10.26 -0.20
C PHE A 22 2.16 -9.92 1.20
N GLY A 23 3.46 -9.63 1.34
CA GLY A 23 4.07 -9.28 2.62
C GLY A 23 4.46 -7.82 2.71
N ASP A 24 4.33 -7.21 3.89
CA ASP A 24 4.98 -5.94 4.21
C ASP A 24 6.31 -6.14 4.96
N TYR A 25 7.04 -5.06 5.18
CA TYR A 25 8.31 -5.06 5.90
C TYR A 25 8.19 -5.42 7.40
N PHE A 26 6.98 -5.46 7.96
CA PHE A 26 6.72 -5.88 9.33
C PHE A 26 6.38 -7.36 9.46
N GLY A 27 6.30 -8.09 8.35
CA GLY A 27 5.90 -9.49 8.35
C GLY A 27 4.39 -9.72 8.42
N LEU A 28 3.58 -8.69 8.13
CA LEU A 28 2.14 -8.86 7.98
C LEU A 28 1.81 -9.35 6.56
N LEU A 29 0.77 -10.18 6.47
CA LEU A 29 0.35 -10.83 5.23
C LEU A 29 -0.96 -10.22 4.72
N TYR A 30 -1.11 -10.12 3.41
CA TYR A 30 -2.27 -9.56 2.72
C TYR A 30 -2.73 -10.50 1.60
N CYS A 31 -4.04 -10.54 1.35
CA CYS A 31 -4.63 -11.37 0.28
C CYS A 31 -4.53 -10.73 -1.11
N SER A 32 -4.02 -9.49 -1.23
CA SER A 32 -3.84 -8.78 -2.50
C SER A 32 -2.92 -7.58 -2.33
N GLU A 33 -2.26 -7.14 -3.41
CA GLU A 33 -1.55 -5.86 -3.47
C GLU A 33 -2.46 -4.69 -3.07
N LYS A 34 -3.76 -4.76 -3.40
CA LYS A 34 -4.74 -3.76 -2.98
C LYS A 34 -4.91 -3.70 -1.47
N CYS A 35 -4.96 -4.85 -0.79
CA CYS A 35 -5.04 -4.88 0.67
C CYS A 35 -3.76 -4.34 1.32
N LEU A 36 -2.59 -4.68 0.74
CA LEU A 36 -1.30 -4.12 1.15
C LEU A 36 -1.28 -2.60 0.97
N ALA A 37 -1.67 -2.08 -0.20
CA ALA A 37 -1.75 -0.65 -0.49
C ALA A 37 -2.67 0.09 0.48
N ASN A 38 -3.87 -0.44 0.75
CA ASN A 38 -4.82 0.19 1.66
C ASN A 38 -4.35 0.15 3.12
N ARG A 39 -3.53 -0.83 3.50
CA ARG A 39 -2.91 -0.82 4.84
C ARG A 39 -1.91 0.31 4.99
N SER A 40 -1.12 0.57 3.95
CA SER A 40 -0.11 1.63 3.94
C SER A 40 -0.70 3.02 3.72
N LEU A 41 -1.96 3.11 3.26
CA LEU A 41 -2.70 4.36 3.11
C LEU A 41 -2.91 5.01 4.48
N ASN A 42 -2.30 6.16 4.67
CA ASN A 42 -2.54 7.01 5.82
C ASN A 42 -3.74 7.91 5.54
N HIS A 43 -3.62 8.78 4.55
CA HIS A 43 -4.65 9.76 4.20
C HIS A 43 -4.95 9.77 2.69
N TYR A 44 -6.15 10.24 2.39
CA TYR A 44 -6.64 10.43 1.03
C TYR A 44 -7.13 11.87 0.89
N TYR A 45 -6.78 12.51 -0.23
CA TYR A 45 -7.20 13.86 -0.54
C TYR A 45 -7.77 13.96 -1.96
N PRO A 46 -8.92 14.64 -2.15
CA PRO A 46 -9.47 14.90 -3.48
C PRO A 46 -8.60 15.83 -4.33
N THR A 47 -7.78 16.70 -3.71
CA THR A 47 -6.95 17.67 -4.44
C THR A 47 -5.59 17.88 -3.78
N LEU A 48 -4.59 18.28 -4.58
CA LEU A 48 -3.27 18.64 -4.06
C LEU A 48 -3.36 19.82 -3.09
N ARG A 49 -4.25 20.78 -3.35
CA ARG A 49 -4.47 21.91 -2.45
C ARG A 49 -4.87 21.45 -1.05
N GLU A 50 -5.85 20.56 -0.93
CA GLU A 50 -6.29 20.04 0.37
C GLU A 50 -5.18 19.26 1.09
N ALA A 51 -4.41 18.46 0.34
CA ALA A 51 -3.26 17.75 0.89
C ALA A 51 -2.22 18.73 1.47
N LEU A 52 -1.87 19.79 0.72
CA LEU A 52 -0.90 20.80 1.15
C LEU A 52 -1.37 21.64 2.35
N GLU A 53 -2.68 21.88 2.47
CA GLU A 53 -3.27 22.63 3.59
C GLU A 53 -3.26 21.83 4.89
N LYS A 54 -3.53 20.52 4.80
CA LYS A 54 -3.67 19.64 5.98
C LYS A 54 -2.34 19.00 6.40
N GLU A 55 -1.47 18.69 5.45
CA GLU A 55 -0.17 18.08 5.72
C GLU A 55 0.93 19.13 5.93
N LYS A 56 1.27 19.36 7.21
CA LYS A 56 2.37 20.28 7.59
C LYS A 56 3.74 19.82 7.10
N LYS A 57 3.89 18.51 6.86
CA LYS A 57 5.03 17.90 6.17
C LYS A 57 4.57 17.64 4.74
N VAL A 58 4.74 18.66 3.91
CA VAL A 58 4.20 18.72 2.56
C VAL A 58 4.60 17.48 1.74
N PRO A 59 3.64 16.80 1.09
CA PRO A 59 3.96 15.78 0.10
C PRO A 59 4.68 16.40 -1.09
N GLU A 60 5.68 15.71 -1.61
CA GLU A 60 6.35 16.05 -2.86
C GLU A 60 5.32 16.44 -3.94
N LYS A 61 5.63 17.40 -4.83
CA LYS A 61 4.69 17.79 -5.90
C LYS A 61 4.71 16.83 -7.10
N VAL A 62 5.29 15.66 -6.91
CA VAL A 62 5.45 14.60 -7.89
C VAL A 62 5.03 13.28 -7.25
N CYS A 63 4.41 12.40 -8.03
CA CYS A 63 4.13 11.05 -7.56
C CYS A 63 5.45 10.32 -7.27
N LYS A 64 5.55 9.68 -6.11
CA LYS A 64 6.77 9.00 -5.66
C LYS A 64 7.22 7.85 -6.57
N VAL A 65 6.28 7.18 -7.23
CA VAL A 65 6.55 6.00 -8.06
C VAL A 65 6.70 6.38 -9.53
N CYS A 66 5.69 7.00 -10.13
CA CYS A 66 5.71 7.28 -11.57
C CYS A 66 6.33 8.64 -11.94
N GLY A 67 6.68 9.49 -10.97
CA GLY A 67 7.28 10.81 -11.21
C GLY A 67 6.34 11.87 -11.80
N LYS A 68 5.04 11.56 -11.95
CA LYS A 68 4.04 12.48 -12.51
C LYS A 68 3.98 13.78 -11.72
N ASP A 69 4.09 14.93 -12.41
CA ASP A 69 3.88 16.26 -11.84
C ASP A 69 2.41 16.46 -11.44
N LEU A 70 2.18 16.85 -10.19
CA LEU A 70 0.86 17.02 -9.58
C LEU A 70 0.44 18.51 -9.52
N THR A 71 1.30 19.44 -9.96
CA THR A 71 1.09 20.90 -9.85
C THR A 71 0.11 21.48 -10.86
N HIS A 72 -0.01 20.87 -12.04
CA HIS A 72 -0.87 21.35 -13.14
C HIS A 72 -2.29 20.78 -13.11
N ALA A 73 -2.85 20.52 -11.93
CA ALA A 73 -4.21 20.02 -11.81
C ALA A 73 -5.26 21.16 -11.82
N ASN A 74 -5.34 21.93 -12.91
CA ASN A 74 -6.61 22.60 -13.29
C ASN A 74 -7.58 21.62 -13.96
N GLY A 75 -7.14 20.39 -14.24
CA GLY A 75 -8.00 19.25 -14.46
C GLY A 75 -7.63 18.19 -13.43
N ILE A 76 -8.47 18.04 -12.41
CA ILE A 76 -8.85 16.73 -11.87
C ILE A 76 -7.71 15.68 -11.91
N THR A 77 -6.67 15.84 -11.09
CA THR A 77 -5.92 14.65 -10.66
C THR A 77 -6.74 14.08 -9.52
N ASP A 78 -7.69 13.21 -9.89
CA ASP A 78 -8.87 12.85 -9.11
C ASP A 78 -8.60 12.57 -7.64
N HIS A 79 -7.55 11.85 -7.31
CA HIS A 79 -7.40 11.29 -5.97
C HIS A 79 -5.91 11.21 -5.64
N LEU A 80 -5.52 11.81 -4.51
CA LEU A 80 -4.17 11.71 -3.98
C LEU A 80 -4.17 10.78 -2.77
N PHE A 81 -3.20 9.89 -2.75
CA PHE A 81 -3.00 8.92 -1.70
C PHE A 81 -1.70 9.26 -1.00
N ILE A 82 -1.71 9.20 0.33
CA ILE A 82 -0.54 9.51 1.15
C ILE A 82 -0.24 8.32 2.05
N ASP A 83 1.01 7.87 2.07
CA ASP A 83 1.46 6.79 2.97
C ASP A 83 1.75 7.29 4.39
N LEU A 84 2.10 6.38 5.28
CA LEU A 84 2.48 6.71 6.67
C LEU A 84 3.74 7.59 6.77
N ASN A 85 4.53 7.69 5.70
CA ASN A 85 5.75 8.49 5.63
C ASN A 85 5.54 9.85 4.95
N ASN A 86 4.31 10.19 4.57
CA ASN A 86 3.92 11.40 3.83
C ASN A 86 4.43 11.46 2.38
N HIS A 87 4.73 10.32 1.76
CA HIS A 87 4.89 10.25 0.31
C HIS A 87 3.53 10.35 -0.37
N ILE A 88 3.51 10.92 -1.58
CA ILE A 88 2.28 11.12 -2.35
C ILE A 88 2.23 10.24 -3.60
N PHE A 89 1.04 9.75 -3.88
CA PHE A 89 0.77 8.86 -5.00
C PHE A 89 -0.46 9.34 -5.76
N CYS A 90 -0.41 9.25 -7.09
CA CYS A 90 -1.52 9.65 -7.96
C CYS A 90 -2.59 8.57 -8.13
N SER A 91 -2.38 7.38 -7.56
CA SER A 91 -3.31 6.24 -7.59
C SER A 91 -3.02 5.27 -6.44
N LEU A 92 -4.00 4.42 -6.11
CA LEU A 92 -3.77 3.26 -5.22
C LEU A 92 -2.78 2.26 -5.81
N GLU A 93 -2.70 2.17 -7.14
CA GLU A 93 -1.77 1.29 -7.85
C GLU A 93 -0.33 1.72 -7.58
N CYS A 94 -0.01 3.01 -7.75
CA CYS A 94 1.31 3.54 -7.40
C CYS A 94 1.63 3.37 -5.90
N LEU A 95 0.63 3.50 -5.02
CA LEU A 95 0.83 3.21 -3.59
C LEU A 95 1.09 1.72 -3.36
N GLY A 96 0.41 0.83 -4.07
CA GLY A 96 0.61 -0.62 -4.02
C GLY A 96 2.00 -1.01 -4.48
N GLU A 97 2.42 -0.56 -5.67
CA GLU A 97 3.76 -0.80 -6.22
C GLU A 97 4.88 -0.35 -5.28
N TRP A 98 4.72 0.82 -4.64
CA TRP A 98 5.68 1.30 -3.64
C TRP A 98 5.82 0.37 -2.43
N ASN A 99 4.72 -0.22 -1.99
CA ASN A 99 4.69 -1.10 -0.84
C ASN A 99 4.90 -2.57 -1.20
N HIS A 100 4.90 -2.93 -2.48
CA HIS A 100 5.09 -4.30 -2.92
C HIS A 100 6.54 -4.71 -2.69
N GLN A 101 6.78 -5.39 -1.57
CA GLN A 101 8.10 -5.91 -1.20
C GLN A 101 8.27 -7.36 -1.63
N PHE A 102 7.18 -8.14 -1.59
CA PHE A 102 7.23 -9.58 -1.83
C PHE A 102 5.85 -10.15 -2.18
N GLU A 103 5.87 -11.15 -3.06
CA GLU A 103 4.76 -12.03 -3.44
C GLU A 103 5.23 -13.48 -3.27
N ALA A 104 4.40 -14.31 -2.64
CA ALA A 104 4.55 -15.76 -2.62
C ALA A 104 3.24 -16.44 -3.00
N ASP A 105 3.32 -17.63 -3.57
CA ASP A 105 2.15 -18.45 -3.90
C ASP A 105 1.47 -19.03 -2.65
N SER A 106 2.12 -18.91 -1.50
CA SER A 106 1.62 -19.37 -0.20
C SER A 106 2.19 -18.59 0.97
N TRP A 107 1.50 -18.59 2.12
CA TRP A 107 2.08 -18.04 3.35
C TRP A 107 3.23 -18.90 3.89
N GLU A 108 3.26 -20.20 3.62
CA GLU A 108 4.39 -21.07 3.96
C GLU A 108 5.66 -20.68 3.20
N GLU A 109 5.57 -20.47 1.89
CA GLU A 109 6.69 -20.00 1.06
C GLU A 109 7.18 -18.63 1.54
N TYR A 110 6.26 -17.72 1.89
CA TYR A 110 6.62 -16.46 2.52
C TYR A 110 7.49 -16.66 3.78
N TYR A 111 7.08 -17.53 4.70
CA TYR A 111 7.83 -17.75 5.94
C TYR A 111 9.20 -18.39 5.69
N GLN A 112 9.30 -19.33 4.75
CA GLN A 112 10.58 -19.90 4.34
C GLN A 112 11.51 -18.82 3.80
N PHE A 113 11.02 -17.94 2.93
CA PHE A 113 11.83 -16.86 2.38
C PHE A 113 12.29 -15.84 3.42
N VAL A 114 11.44 -15.49 4.40
CA VAL A 114 11.71 -14.39 5.34
C VAL A 114 12.50 -14.82 6.57
N PHE A 115 12.38 -16.07 7.01
CA PHE A 115 12.90 -16.52 8.31
C PHE A 115 13.91 -17.68 8.25
N GLU A 116 14.16 -18.27 7.07
CA GLU A 116 15.18 -19.30 6.85
C GLU A 116 16.34 -18.77 6.00
#